data_AF-A0A1V4PDB8-F1
#
_entry.id   AF-A0A1V4PDB8-F1
#
_cell.length_a   1.000
_cell.length_b   1.000
_cell.length_c   1.000
_cell.angle_alpha   90.00
_cell.angle_beta   90.00
_cell.angle_gamma   90.00
#
_symmetry.space_group_name_H-M   'P 1'
#
loop_
_entity.id
_entity.type
_entity.pdbx_description
1 polymer ?
#
loop_
_entity_poly.entity_id
_entity_poly.type
_entity_poly.pdbx_seq_one_letter_code
_entity_poly.pdbx_strand_id
1 'polypeptide(L)'
;MSTFIGQLIGFAVIVYILWRFVVPPVKTLMKKQQDAVRTALAESAEAAKKLADADAMHAKALKDAKAQASKVTDEARQDSERIASQLEEQAVVEAERLKTQGAQQVQLMRQQLIRQLRQGLGQESVDKADALVRAHVADPAAQAATVDRFLDELDQMAPSSVAIETGVSARLRAASRAAFEELTKAFDDVAGNLDAASLTTVADELTGVVGVLGAEPTLTRHLTEHNDDSDAKVRLTDRLFSNKVDEHTLQLLRTAVSQRWSAAADFVDGIEHLARLALLKRAELENQVDEVEEQLFRFGRVLDSEPRLTALLSDYTTPLDGRIALLDKVVGGSGVDGTAAALLKQTIGQLRGERADEAVVDLAELAVARRGEVVAHVDAAAELTDAQRDRLAELLTRIYGHPVAVQLNVDPEVLGGLSITVGDEVIDGSIASRLAAAQTQLPD
;
A
#
# COMPACT_ATOMS: atom_id res chain seq x y z
N MET A 1 130.91 -89.61 -64.86
CA MET A 1 130.97 -88.81 -63.61
C MET A 1 130.75 -87.31 -63.79
N SER A 2 130.80 -86.75 -65.01
CA SER A 2 130.58 -85.31 -65.25
C SER A 2 129.11 -84.85 -65.19
N THR A 3 128.14 -85.71 -65.48
CA THR A 3 126.71 -85.38 -65.46
C THR A 3 126.13 -85.21 -64.05
N PHE A 4 126.72 -85.87 -63.04
CA PHE A 4 126.25 -85.84 -61.65
C PHE A 4 126.58 -84.51 -60.94
N ILE A 5 127.75 -83.92 -61.21
CA ILE A 5 128.17 -82.63 -60.63
C ILE A 5 127.32 -81.47 -61.18
N GLY A 6 126.98 -81.50 -62.48
CA GLY A 6 126.09 -80.50 -63.09
C GLY A 6 124.65 -80.55 -62.56
N GLN A 7 124.10 -81.75 -62.30
CA GLN A 7 122.80 -81.91 -61.64
C GLN A 7 122.79 -81.38 -60.21
N LEU A 8 123.89 -81.55 -59.46
CA LEU A 8 123.99 -81.10 -58.08
C LEU A 8 124.08 -79.55 -57.98
N ILE A 9 124.81 -78.92 -58.91
CA ILE A 9 124.85 -77.45 -59.03
C ILE A 9 123.47 -76.91 -59.48
N GLY A 10 122.85 -77.52 -60.49
CA GLY A 10 121.50 -77.14 -60.93
C GLY A 10 120.45 -77.29 -59.83
N PHE A 11 120.54 -78.36 -59.03
CA PHE A 11 119.69 -78.58 -57.87
C PHE A 11 119.94 -77.53 -56.78
N ALA A 12 121.20 -77.19 -56.49
CA ALA A 12 121.54 -76.15 -55.52
C ALA A 12 121.00 -74.76 -55.92
N VAL A 13 121.07 -74.42 -57.21
CA VAL A 13 120.51 -73.16 -57.75
C VAL A 13 118.98 -73.14 -57.65
N ILE A 14 118.30 -74.25 -58.00
CA ILE A 14 116.85 -74.36 -57.86
C ILE A 14 116.43 -74.27 -56.38
N VAL A 15 117.14 -74.93 -55.48
CA VAL A 15 116.88 -74.85 -54.03
C VAL A 15 117.08 -73.42 -53.53
N TYR A 16 118.11 -72.71 -53.99
CA TYR A 16 118.34 -71.31 -53.63
C TYR A 16 117.23 -70.39 -54.12
N ILE A 17 116.76 -70.55 -55.37
CA ILE A 17 115.65 -69.75 -55.91
C ILE A 17 114.34 -70.06 -55.17
N LEU A 18 114.02 -71.33 -54.92
CA LEU A 18 112.84 -71.72 -54.16
C LEU A 18 112.89 -71.18 -52.73
N TRP A 19 114.05 -71.31 -52.06
CA TRP A 19 114.24 -70.82 -50.70
C TRP A 19 114.19 -69.29 -50.60
N ARG A 20 114.74 -68.56 -51.57
CA ARG A 20 114.85 -67.09 -51.52
C ARG A 20 113.62 -66.35 -52.06
N PHE A 21 112.93 -66.91 -53.06
CA PHE A 21 111.82 -66.23 -53.76
C PHE A 21 110.45 -66.87 -53.53
N VAL A 22 110.34 -68.18 -53.31
CA VAL A 22 109.04 -68.87 -53.17
C VAL A 22 108.64 -69.12 -51.71
N VAL A 23 109.58 -69.52 -50.85
CA VAL A 23 109.30 -69.77 -49.43
C VAL A 23 108.84 -68.51 -48.67
N PRO A 24 109.42 -67.30 -48.87
CA PRO A 24 108.96 -66.11 -48.15
C PRO A 24 107.49 -65.73 -48.41
N PRO A 25 107.00 -65.61 -49.66
CA PRO A 25 105.59 -65.26 -49.92
C PRO A 25 104.60 -66.35 -49.49
N VAL A 26 104.97 -67.63 -49.59
CA VAL A 26 104.10 -68.73 -49.11
C VAL A 26 103.99 -68.72 -47.58
N LYS A 27 105.12 -68.49 -46.88
CA LYS A 27 105.14 -68.43 -45.40
C LYS A 27 104.43 -67.19 -44.86
N THR A 28 104.49 -66.05 -45.57
CA THR A 28 103.70 -64.85 -45.21
C THR A 28 102.21 -65.03 -45.51
N LEU A 29 101.82 -65.70 -46.59
CA LEU A 29 100.42 -66.06 -46.86
C LEU A 29 99.86 -67.03 -45.81
N MET A 30 100.61 -68.06 -45.43
CA MET A 30 100.21 -68.99 -44.36
C MET A 30 100.09 -68.30 -43.01
N LYS A 31 101.02 -67.41 -42.64
CA LYS A 31 100.90 -66.59 -41.42
C LYS A 31 99.71 -65.65 -41.48
N LYS A 32 99.47 -64.99 -42.62
CA LYS A 32 98.33 -64.08 -42.79
C LYS A 32 96.99 -64.82 -42.70
N GLN A 33 96.91 -66.05 -43.21
CA GLN A 33 95.73 -66.91 -43.02
C GLN A 33 95.61 -67.39 -41.56
N GLN A 34 96.70 -67.79 -40.90
CA GLN A 34 96.69 -68.14 -39.48
C GLN A 34 96.27 -66.96 -38.60
N ASP A 35 96.80 -65.76 -38.85
CA ASP A 35 96.45 -64.55 -38.10
C ASP A 35 95.02 -64.12 -38.41
N ALA A 36 94.54 -64.21 -39.66
CA ALA A 36 93.13 -63.95 -39.98
C ALA A 36 92.16 -64.91 -39.28
N VAL A 37 92.51 -66.21 -39.19
CA VAL A 37 91.73 -67.19 -38.42
C VAL A 37 91.80 -66.90 -36.92
N ARG A 38 92.97 -66.51 -36.41
CA ARG A 38 93.14 -66.13 -35.00
C ARG A 38 92.34 -64.87 -34.64
N THR A 39 92.34 -63.85 -35.50
CA THR A 39 91.55 -62.63 -35.32
C THR A 39 90.06 -62.93 -35.46
N ALA A 40 89.63 -63.73 -36.44
CA ALA A 40 88.23 -64.14 -36.59
C ALA A 40 87.73 -64.94 -35.37
N LEU A 41 88.57 -65.82 -34.80
CA LEU A 41 88.26 -66.54 -33.56
C LEU A 41 88.22 -65.60 -32.34
N ALA A 42 89.12 -64.62 -32.26
CA ALA A 42 89.14 -63.62 -31.18
C ALA A 42 87.93 -62.67 -31.25
N GLU A 43 87.58 -62.18 -32.43
CA GLU A 43 86.40 -61.34 -32.67
C GLU A 43 85.10 -62.12 -32.45
N SER A 44 85.04 -63.40 -32.85
CA SER A 44 83.91 -64.28 -32.57
C SER A 44 83.75 -64.53 -31.07
N ALA A 45 84.86 -64.75 -30.34
CA ALA A 45 84.84 -64.88 -28.88
C ALA A 45 84.44 -63.56 -28.19
N GLU A 46 84.89 -62.41 -28.70
CA GLU A 46 84.49 -61.10 -28.18
C GLU A 46 83.02 -60.78 -28.48
N ALA A 47 82.52 -61.11 -29.68
CA ALA A 47 81.12 -60.96 -30.05
C ALA A 47 80.22 -61.88 -29.21
N ALA A 48 80.64 -63.12 -28.97
CA ALA A 48 79.95 -64.04 -28.05
C ALA A 48 79.93 -63.49 -26.62
N LYS A 49 81.02 -62.88 -26.16
CA LYS A 49 81.08 -62.21 -24.86
C LYS A 49 80.16 -60.98 -24.80
N LYS A 50 80.14 -60.12 -25.82
CA LYS A 50 79.24 -58.96 -25.90
C LYS A 50 77.77 -59.38 -25.96
N LEU A 51 77.45 -60.46 -26.66
CA LEU A 51 76.10 -61.03 -26.68
C LEU A 51 75.71 -61.54 -25.29
N ALA A 52 76.60 -62.29 -24.62
CA ALA A 52 76.37 -62.74 -23.25
C ALA A 52 76.21 -61.58 -22.26
N ASP A 53 77.02 -60.52 -22.37
CA ASP A 53 76.91 -59.30 -21.56
C ASP A 53 75.60 -58.54 -21.87
N ALA A 54 75.19 -58.45 -23.14
CA ALA A 54 73.93 -57.83 -23.55
C ALA A 54 72.70 -58.62 -23.06
N ASP A 55 72.74 -59.95 -23.15
CA ASP A 55 71.70 -60.83 -22.61
C ASP A 55 71.63 -60.72 -21.07
N ALA A 56 72.78 -60.62 -20.39
CA ALA A 56 72.83 -60.38 -18.96
C ALA A 56 72.28 -59.01 -18.57
N MET A 57 72.59 -57.94 -19.33
CA MET A 57 72.03 -56.60 -19.12
C MET A 57 70.53 -56.56 -19.41
N HIS A 58 70.05 -57.24 -20.47
CA HIS A 58 68.63 -57.33 -20.78
C HIS A 58 67.88 -58.13 -19.72
N ALA A 59 68.42 -59.25 -19.25
CA ALA A 59 67.86 -60.02 -18.15
C ALA A 59 67.81 -59.20 -16.84
N LYS A 60 68.85 -58.41 -16.55
CA LYS A 60 68.87 -57.48 -15.43
C LYS A 60 67.84 -56.36 -15.58
N ALA A 61 67.75 -55.73 -16.75
CA ALA A 61 66.78 -54.68 -17.04
C ALA A 61 65.34 -55.20 -16.96
N LEU A 62 65.06 -56.41 -17.43
CA LEU A 62 63.75 -57.06 -17.26
C LEU A 62 63.44 -57.35 -15.79
N LYS A 63 64.43 -57.76 -15.00
CA LYS A 63 64.26 -57.97 -13.56
C LYS A 63 63.97 -56.66 -12.83
N ASP A 64 64.73 -55.61 -13.14
CA ASP A 64 64.57 -54.28 -12.55
C ASP A 64 63.24 -53.63 -12.98
N ALA A 65 62.84 -53.78 -14.25
CA ALA A 65 61.55 -53.33 -14.76
C ALA A 65 60.38 -54.08 -14.11
N LYS A 66 60.48 -55.39 -13.88
CA LYS A 66 59.48 -56.16 -13.13
C LYS A 66 59.41 -55.72 -11.66
N ALA A 67 60.55 -55.43 -11.03
CA ALA A 67 60.59 -54.93 -9.66
C ALA A 67 59.97 -53.52 -9.56
N GLN A 68 60.25 -52.63 -10.51
CA GLN A 68 59.63 -51.30 -10.60
C GLN A 68 58.13 -51.39 -10.90
N ALA A 69 57.70 -52.27 -11.81
CA ALA A 69 56.28 -52.48 -12.11
C ALA A 69 55.52 -53.01 -10.88
N SER A 70 56.11 -53.95 -10.12
CA SER A 70 55.56 -54.38 -8.82
C SER A 70 55.43 -53.19 -7.88
N LYS A 71 56.49 -52.39 -7.70
CA LYS A 71 56.49 -51.22 -6.82
C LYS A 71 55.42 -50.20 -7.21
N VAL A 72 55.29 -49.87 -8.50
CA VAL A 72 54.25 -48.96 -9.01
C VAL A 72 52.85 -49.54 -8.80
N THR A 73 52.68 -50.85 -8.94
CA THR A 73 51.39 -51.53 -8.69
C THR A 73 51.03 -51.48 -7.20
N ASP A 74 52.01 -51.68 -6.32
CA ASP A 74 51.83 -51.62 -4.87
C ASP A 74 51.52 -50.18 -4.41
N GLU A 75 52.23 -49.18 -4.94
CA GLU A 75 51.95 -47.76 -4.71
C GLU A 75 50.55 -47.37 -5.22
N ALA A 76 50.19 -47.79 -6.45
CA ALA A 76 48.85 -47.54 -7.00
C ALA A 76 47.74 -48.22 -6.19
N ARG A 77 48.00 -49.42 -5.64
CA ARG A 77 47.07 -50.11 -4.76
C ARG A 77 46.89 -49.37 -3.44
N GLN A 78 47.98 -48.94 -2.82
CA GLN A 78 47.94 -48.15 -1.58
C GLN A 78 47.24 -46.79 -1.80
N ASP A 79 47.50 -46.12 -2.93
CA ASP A 79 46.80 -44.89 -3.29
C ASP A 79 45.31 -45.12 -3.55
N SER A 80 44.94 -46.23 -4.19
CA SER A 80 43.53 -46.60 -4.40
C SER A 80 42.82 -46.82 -3.06
N GLU A 81 43.46 -47.51 -2.11
CA GLU A 81 42.94 -47.71 -0.75
C GLU A 81 42.80 -46.37 0.00
N ARG A 82 43.78 -45.46 -0.13
CA ARG A 82 43.72 -44.11 0.43
C ARG A 82 42.59 -43.28 -0.17
N ILE A 83 42.42 -43.30 -1.49
CA ILE A 83 41.33 -42.61 -2.19
C ILE A 83 39.97 -43.17 -1.75
N ALA A 84 39.84 -44.49 -1.64
CA ALA A 84 38.63 -45.13 -1.13
C ALA A 84 38.32 -44.66 0.30
N SER A 85 39.31 -44.64 1.20
CA SER A 85 39.10 -44.16 2.58
C SER A 85 38.71 -42.67 2.64
N GLN A 86 39.29 -41.83 1.77
CA GLN A 86 38.96 -40.40 1.70
C GLN A 86 37.54 -40.17 1.17
N LEU A 87 37.13 -40.94 0.15
CA LEU A 87 35.77 -40.90 -0.38
C LEU A 87 34.75 -41.40 0.64
N GLU A 88 35.08 -42.43 1.42
CA GLU A 88 34.24 -42.91 2.52
C GLU A 88 34.09 -41.83 3.62
N GLU A 89 35.18 -41.17 4.03
CA GLU A 89 35.13 -40.09 5.02
C GLU A 89 34.30 -38.90 4.50
N GLN A 90 34.49 -38.50 3.24
CA GLN A 90 33.68 -37.46 2.59
C GLN A 90 32.21 -37.84 2.53
N ALA A 91 31.88 -39.08 2.16
CA ALA A 91 30.50 -39.57 2.11
C ALA A 91 29.83 -39.53 3.49
N VAL A 92 30.57 -39.85 4.57
CA VAL A 92 30.06 -39.73 5.95
C VAL A 92 29.79 -38.26 6.32
N VAL A 93 30.70 -37.35 5.98
CA VAL A 93 30.52 -35.90 6.23
C VAL A 93 29.32 -35.36 5.45
N GLU A 94 29.18 -35.72 4.18
CA GLU A 94 28.02 -35.32 3.36
C GLU A 94 26.72 -35.91 3.91
N ALA A 95 26.71 -37.18 4.30
CA ALA A 95 25.53 -37.81 4.91
C ALA A 95 25.10 -37.11 6.20
N GLU A 96 26.03 -36.75 7.09
CA GLU A 96 25.73 -36.00 8.31
C GLU A 96 25.27 -34.56 8.01
N ARG A 97 25.81 -33.92 6.96
CA ARG A 97 25.35 -32.61 6.48
C ARG A 97 23.90 -32.68 6.00
N LEU A 98 23.57 -33.66 5.17
CA LEU A 98 22.20 -33.91 4.68
C LEU A 98 21.24 -34.21 5.83
N LYS A 99 21.67 -35.04 6.80
CA LYS A 99 20.87 -35.38 7.98
C LYS A 99 20.59 -34.15 8.84
N THR A 100 21.59 -33.31 9.08
CA THR A 100 21.43 -32.07 9.87
C THR A 100 20.51 -31.08 9.15
N GLN A 101 20.69 -30.90 7.84
CA GLN A 101 19.82 -30.06 7.02
C GLN A 101 18.38 -30.58 6.99
N GLY A 102 18.20 -31.90 6.85
CA GLY A 102 16.89 -32.55 6.90
C GLY A 102 16.21 -32.37 8.26
N ALA A 103 16.96 -32.50 9.37
CA ALA A 103 16.43 -32.26 10.71
C ALA A 103 15.96 -30.80 10.89
N GLN A 104 16.72 -29.82 10.39
CA GLN A 104 16.32 -28.41 10.39
C GLN A 104 15.07 -28.18 9.53
N GLN A 105 15.01 -28.78 8.33
CA GLN A 105 13.84 -28.67 7.46
C GLN A 105 12.57 -29.26 8.10
N VAL A 106 12.68 -30.41 8.78
CA VAL A 106 11.57 -31.01 9.52
C VAL A 106 11.13 -30.12 10.68
N GLN A 107 12.07 -29.47 11.38
CA GLN A 107 11.72 -28.49 12.42
C GLN A 107 10.97 -27.28 11.85
N LEU A 108 11.42 -26.73 10.71
CA LEU A 108 10.74 -25.63 10.03
C LEU A 108 9.34 -26.03 9.55
N MET A 109 9.20 -27.21 8.94
CA MET A 109 7.89 -27.76 8.54
C MET A 109 6.97 -27.94 9.74
N ARG A 110 7.49 -28.44 10.88
CA ARG A 110 6.72 -28.56 12.12
C ARG A 110 6.27 -27.20 12.64
N GLN A 111 7.14 -26.19 12.61
CA GLN A 111 6.79 -24.83 13.04
C GLN A 111 5.71 -24.23 12.12
N GLN A 112 5.82 -24.38 10.80
CA GLN A 112 4.80 -23.97 9.84
C GLN A 112 3.47 -24.70 10.06
N LEU A 113 3.49 -26.01 10.32
CA LEU A 113 2.28 -26.78 10.60
C LEU A 113 1.59 -26.29 11.88
N ILE A 114 2.35 -26.06 12.95
CA ILE A 114 1.81 -25.52 14.21
C ILE A 114 1.23 -24.12 13.98
N ARG A 115 1.91 -23.30 13.18
CA ARG A 115 1.46 -21.97 12.79
C ARG A 115 0.10 -22.01 12.08
N GLN A 116 0.01 -22.80 11.00
CA GLN A 116 -1.24 -23.02 10.27
C GLN A 116 -2.35 -23.58 11.16
N LEU A 117 -2.03 -24.50 12.07
CA LEU A 117 -3.00 -25.06 13.01
C LEU A 117 -3.51 -24.00 13.99
N ARG A 118 -2.63 -23.12 14.50
CA ARG A 118 -3.02 -22.00 15.38
C ARG A 118 -3.92 -21.01 14.66
N GLN A 119 -3.57 -20.65 13.43
CA GLN A 119 -4.39 -19.77 12.60
C GLN A 119 -5.76 -20.39 12.32
N GLY A 120 -5.81 -21.66 11.93
CA GLY A 120 -7.07 -22.37 11.66
C GLY A 120 -7.96 -22.52 12.89
N LEU A 121 -7.38 -22.92 14.03
CA LEU A 121 -8.11 -23.00 15.30
C LEU A 121 -8.58 -21.63 15.78
N GLY A 122 -7.75 -20.60 15.59
CA GLY A 122 -8.08 -19.21 15.90
C GLY A 122 -9.27 -18.73 15.10
N GLN A 123 -9.25 -18.93 13.78
CA GLN A 123 -10.37 -18.58 12.89
C GLN A 123 -11.66 -19.30 13.30
N GLU A 124 -11.62 -20.62 13.50
CA GLU A 124 -12.82 -21.37 13.91
C GLU A 124 -13.36 -20.94 15.29
N SER A 125 -12.47 -20.50 16.19
CA SER A 125 -12.85 -19.98 17.50
C SER A 125 -13.54 -18.61 17.37
N VAL A 126 -13.01 -17.71 16.53
CA VAL A 126 -13.62 -16.40 16.25
C VAL A 126 -14.96 -16.58 15.53
N ASP A 127 -15.06 -17.50 14.56
CA ASP A 127 -16.32 -17.79 13.85
C ASP A 127 -17.41 -18.29 14.82
N LYS A 128 -17.06 -19.17 15.76
CA LYS A 128 -18.00 -19.62 16.80
C LYS A 128 -18.36 -18.50 17.78
N ALA A 129 -17.40 -17.64 18.13
CA ALA A 129 -17.66 -16.47 18.97
C ALA A 129 -18.60 -15.48 18.27
N ASP A 130 -18.38 -15.18 16.99
CA ASP A 130 -19.27 -14.36 16.15
C ASP A 130 -20.69 -14.92 16.15
N ALA A 131 -20.86 -16.22 15.88
CA ALA A 131 -22.18 -16.86 15.90
C ALA A 131 -22.87 -16.79 17.27
N LEU A 132 -22.13 -17.00 18.37
CA LEU A 132 -22.66 -16.91 19.74
C LEU A 132 -23.06 -15.47 20.10
N VAL A 133 -22.23 -14.49 19.72
CA VAL A 133 -22.50 -13.08 20.00
C VAL A 133 -23.69 -12.61 19.17
N ARG A 134 -23.76 -12.94 17.88
CA ARG A 134 -24.93 -12.65 17.02
C ARG A 134 -26.22 -13.23 17.59
N ALA A 135 -26.18 -14.44 18.14
CA ALA A 135 -27.33 -15.04 18.81
C ALA A 135 -27.71 -14.31 20.11
N HIS A 136 -26.72 -13.83 20.87
CA HIS A 136 -26.95 -13.09 22.12
C HIS A 136 -27.57 -11.71 21.86
N VAL A 137 -27.06 -10.98 20.87
CA VAL A 137 -27.53 -9.63 20.51
C VAL A 137 -28.81 -9.63 19.67
N ALA A 138 -29.37 -10.79 19.37
CA ALA A 138 -30.72 -10.87 18.81
C ALA A 138 -31.81 -10.50 19.85
N ASP A 139 -31.48 -10.53 21.15
CA ASP A 139 -32.35 -10.07 22.23
C ASP A 139 -32.22 -8.54 22.42
N PRO A 140 -33.30 -7.75 22.28
CA PRO A 140 -33.29 -6.31 22.51
C PRO A 140 -32.74 -5.90 23.89
N ALA A 141 -32.97 -6.71 24.93
CA ALA A 141 -32.43 -6.43 26.26
C ALA A 141 -30.89 -6.53 26.30
N ALA A 142 -30.32 -7.48 25.55
CA ALA A 142 -28.88 -7.61 25.40
C ALA A 142 -28.28 -6.45 24.60
N GLN A 143 -28.96 -6.00 23.53
CA GLN A 143 -28.56 -4.82 22.76
C GLN A 143 -28.53 -3.57 23.65
N ALA A 144 -29.60 -3.30 24.40
CA ALA A 144 -29.64 -2.16 25.33
C ALA A 144 -28.52 -2.23 26.37
N ALA A 145 -28.25 -3.41 26.95
CA ALA A 145 -27.16 -3.59 27.90
C ALA A 145 -25.76 -3.35 27.29
N THR A 146 -25.58 -3.60 25.98
CA THR A 146 -24.32 -3.30 25.29
C THR A 146 -24.14 -1.80 25.07
N VAL A 147 -25.21 -1.08 24.77
CA VAL A 147 -25.22 0.38 24.70
C VAL A 147 -24.87 0.98 26.06
N ASP A 148 -25.54 0.56 27.14
CA ASP A 148 -25.31 1.09 28.49
C ASP A 148 -23.86 0.88 28.95
N ARG A 149 -23.29 -0.30 28.66
CA ARG A 149 -21.88 -0.59 28.94
C ARG A 149 -20.94 0.35 28.20
N PHE A 150 -21.24 0.65 26.94
CA PHE A 150 -20.43 1.59 26.17
C PHE A 150 -20.58 3.03 26.67
N LEU A 151 -21.78 3.45 27.08
CA LEU A 151 -21.98 4.74 27.74
C LEU A 151 -21.18 4.84 29.05
N ASP A 152 -21.05 3.75 29.83
CA ASP A 152 -20.19 3.70 31.01
C ASP A 152 -18.69 3.77 30.67
N GLU A 153 -18.26 3.21 29.54
CA GLU A 153 -16.89 3.33 29.02
C GLU A 153 -16.60 4.78 28.56
N LEU A 154 -17.53 5.40 27.82
CA LEU A 154 -17.47 6.81 27.43
C LEU A 154 -17.40 7.75 28.65
N ASP A 155 -18.11 7.43 29.73
CA ASP A 155 -18.10 8.26 30.93
C ASP A 155 -16.71 8.38 31.56
N GLN A 156 -15.91 7.31 31.44
CA GLN A 156 -14.54 7.23 31.93
C GLN A 156 -13.51 7.89 30.98
N MET A 157 -13.91 8.32 29.79
CA MET A 157 -13.00 8.96 28.84
C MET A 157 -12.61 10.37 29.30
N ALA A 158 -11.35 10.72 28.99
CA ALA A 158 -10.86 12.08 29.21
C ALA A 158 -11.48 13.06 28.20
N PRO A 159 -11.54 14.36 28.53
CA PRO A 159 -11.98 15.37 27.57
C PRO A 159 -11.09 15.37 26.33
N SER A 160 -11.71 15.47 25.16
CA SER A 160 -11.03 15.66 23.88
C SER A 160 -10.47 17.09 23.79
N SER A 161 -9.34 17.25 23.10
CA SER A 161 -8.73 18.56 22.83
C SER A 161 -8.91 19.01 21.38
N VAL A 162 -9.78 18.33 20.63
CA VAL A 162 -9.95 18.53 19.19
C VAL A 162 -10.80 19.78 18.96
N ALA A 163 -10.29 20.71 18.16
CA ALA A 163 -11.08 21.82 17.66
C ALA A 163 -12.00 21.28 16.55
N ILE A 164 -13.30 21.31 16.78
CA ILE A 164 -14.29 20.87 15.80
C ILE A 164 -14.50 22.02 14.80
N GLU A 165 -13.80 21.96 13.66
CA GLU A 165 -14.04 22.86 12.53
C GLU A 165 -15.24 22.35 11.73
N THR A 166 -16.23 23.20 11.43
CA THR A 166 -17.42 22.84 10.65
C THR A 166 -17.10 22.81 9.14
N GLY A 167 -17.66 21.84 8.41
CA GLY A 167 -17.16 21.34 7.12
C GLY A 167 -16.78 22.38 6.05
N VAL A 168 -17.54 23.48 5.92
CA VAL A 168 -17.24 24.55 4.94
C VAL A 168 -16.02 25.38 5.37
N SER A 169 -15.90 25.72 6.66
CA SER A 169 -14.81 26.56 7.17
C SER A 169 -13.45 25.86 7.14
N ALA A 170 -13.46 24.52 7.32
CA ALA A 170 -12.28 23.67 7.28
C ALA A 170 -11.61 23.63 5.89
N ARG A 171 -12.41 23.65 4.82
CA ARG A 171 -11.92 23.60 3.43
C ARG A 171 -11.32 24.93 2.94
N LEU A 172 -11.59 26.05 3.64
CA LEU A 172 -11.17 27.39 3.21
C LEU A 172 -9.72 27.71 3.59
N ARG A 173 -9.02 28.38 2.67
CA ARG A 173 -7.72 29.00 2.94
C ARG A 173 -7.87 30.23 3.84
N ALA A 174 -6.78 30.65 4.48
CA ALA A 174 -6.76 31.69 5.51
C ALA A 174 -7.48 33.00 5.14
N ALA A 175 -7.31 33.52 3.92
CA ALA A 175 -7.96 34.78 3.51
C ALA A 175 -9.48 34.61 3.38
N SER A 176 -9.94 33.52 2.76
CA SER A 176 -11.37 33.21 2.63
C SER A 176 -11.99 32.91 3.98
N ARG A 177 -11.27 32.24 4.89
CA ARG A 177 -11.73 31.98 6.25
C ARG A 177 -11.98 33.28 7.03
N ALA A 178 -11.05 34.23 6.97
CA ALA A 178 -11.23 35.55 7.57
C ALA A 178 -12.37 36.35 6.91
N ALA A 179 -12.53 36.24 5.59
CA ALA A 179 -13.64 36.88 4.87
C ALA A 179 -15.01 36.32 5.29
N PHE A 180 -15.12 35.00 5.46
CA PHE A 180 -16.31 34.34 5.97
C PHE A 180 -16.64 34.78 7.39
N GLU A 181 -15.66 34.84 8.29
CA GLU A 181 -15.86 35.29 9.67
C GLU A 181 -16.42 36.72 9.73
N GLU A 182 -15.82 37.64 8.97
CA GLU A 182 -16.29 39.03 8.90
C GLU A 182 -17.67 39.14 8.26
N LEU A 183 -17.98 38.30 7.27
CA LEU A 183 -19.31 38.25 6.66
C LEU A 183 -20.38 37.76 7.62
N THR A 184 -20.12 36.67 8.35
CA THR A 184 -21.05 36.13 9.34
C THR A 184 -21.31 37.15 10.43
N LYS A 185 -20.27 37.87 10.89
CA LYS A 185 -20.42 38.96 11.84
C LYS A 185 -21.28 40.11 11.30
N ALA A 186 -21.03 40.56 10.07
CA ALA A 186 -21.83 41.60 9.44
C ALA A 186 -23.29 41.14 9.24
N PHE A 187 -23.50 39.86 8.95
CA PHE A 187 -24.84 39.26 8.92
C PHE A 187 -25.50 39.29 10.29
N ASP A 188 -24.81 38.92 11.36
CA ASP A 188 -25.37 38.94 12.72
C ASP A 188 -25.82 40.36 13.15
N ASP A 189 -25.02 41.37 12.79
CA ASP A 189 -25.34 42.78 13.04
C ASP A 189 -26.61 43.23 12.29
N VAL A 190 -26.78 42.77 11.04
CA VAL A 190 -27.97 43.07 10.22
C VAL A 190 -29.19 42.28 10.70
N ALA A 191 -29.03 40.97 10.88
CA ALA A 191 -30.11 40.02 11.15
C ALA A 191 -30.73 40.17 12.54
N GLY A 192 -29.98 40.70 13.53
CA GLY A 192 -30.49 40.92 14.88
C GLY A 192 -31.71 41.85 14.97
N ASN A 193 -32.00 42.63 13.93
CA ASN A 193 -33.12 43.58 13.87
C ASN A 193 -34.17 43.25 12.81
N LEU A 194 -34.01 42.14 12.07
CA LEU A 194 -34.92 41.76 10.99
C LEU A 194 -36.07 40.88 11.50
N ASP A 195 -37.24 41.02 10.88
CA ASP A 195 -38.36 40.11 11.04
C ASP A 195 -38.28 38.93 10.05
N ALA A 196 -39.16 37.94 10.24
CA ALA A 196 -39.17 36.73 9.40
C ALA A 196 -39.40 37.04 7.90
N ALA A 197 -40.20 38.07 7.59
CA ALA A 197 -40.46 38.49 6.22
C ALA A 197 -39.21 39.11 5.58
N SER A 198 -38.52 40.00 6.29
CA SER A 198 -37.29 40.63 5.80
C SER A 198 -36.15 39.62 5.64
N LEU A 199 -36.03 38.65 6.55
CA LEU A 199 -35.05 37.54 6.41
C LEU A 199 -35.33 36.67 5.19
N THR A 200 -36.61 36.43 4.87
CA THR A 200 -37.00 35.73 3.64
C THR A 200 -36.59 36.51 2.40
N THR A 201 -36.85 37.82 2.38
CA THR A 201 -36.41 38.71 1.29
C THR A 201 -34.90 38.68 1.13
N VAL A 202 -34.13 38.82 2.21
CA VAL A 202 -32.66 38.78 2.17
C VAL A 202 -32.17 37.43 1.64
N ALA A 203 -32.74 36.31 2.09
CA ALA A 203 -32.38 34.99 1.59
C ALA A 203 -32.64 34.83 0.08
N ASP A 204 -33.81 35.23 -0.39
CA ASP A 204 -34.22 35.13 -1.79
C ASP A 204 -33.36 36.03 -2.69
N GLU A 205 -33.09 37.26 -2.25
CA GLU A 205 -32.26 38.22 -2.98
C GLU A 205 -30.79 37.77 -3.06
N LEU A 206 -30.20 37.32 -1.95
CA LEU A 206 -28.84 36.77 -1.94
C LEU A 206 -28.74 35.54 -2.84
N THR A 207 -29.75 34.65 -2.83
CA THR A 207 -29.83 33.50 -3.75
C THR A 207 -29.91 33.95 -5.21
N GLY A 208 -30.68 34.98 -5.51
CA GLY A 208 -30.75 35.59 -6.83
C GLY A 208 -29.40 36.16 -7.28
N VAL A 209 -28.67 36.82 -6.36
CA VAL A 209 -27.32 37.34 -6.62
C VAL A 209 -26.33 36.21 -6.90
N VAL A 210 -26.35 35.12 -6.12
CA VAL A 210 -25.55 33.92 -6.39
C VAL A 210 -25.82 33.38 -7.80
N GLY A 211 -27.10 33.34 -8.22
CA GLY A 211 -27.47 32.95 -9.58
C GLY A 211 -26.85 33.84 -10.67
N VAL A 212 -26.86 35.16 -10.47
CA VAL A 212 -26.21 36.11 -11.39
C VAL A 212 -24.69 35.92 -11.43
N LEU A 213 -24.05 35.75 -10.27
CA LEU A 213 -22.60 35.55 -10.17
C LEU A 213 -22.16 34.21 -10.79
N GLY A 214 -23.00 33.18 -10.71
CA GLY A 214 -22.78 31.90 -11.38
C GLY A 214 -22.93 31.99 -12.90
N ALA A 215 -23.91 32.76 -13.40
CA ALA A 215 -24.13 32.96 -14.82
C ALA A 215 -23.05 33.86 -15.48
N GLU A 216 -22.50 34.82 -14.73
CA GLU A 216 -21.56 35.83 -15.21
C GLU A 216 -20.17 35.69 -14.56
N PRO A 217 -19.35 34.69 -14.93
CA PRO A 217 -18.06 34.43 -14.29
C PRO A 217 -17.06 35.58 -14.43
N THR A 218 -17.20 36.40 -15.47
CA THR A 218 -16.36 37.61 -15.67
C THR A 218 -16.63 38.65 -14.59
N LEU A 219 -17.88 38.82 -14.18
CA LEU A 219 -18.27 39.72 -13.09
C LEU A 219 -17.66 39.23 -11.77
N THR A 220 -17.83 37.95 -11.47
CA THR A 220 -17.30 37.31 -10.25
C THR A 220 -15.78 37.46 -10.17
N ARG A 221 -15.07 37.30 -11.30
CA ARG A 221 -13.61 37.53 -11.36
C ARG A 221 -13.24 38.97 -11.01
N HIS A 222 -13.97 39.97 -11.51
CA HIS A 222 -13.70 41.38 -11.20
C HIS A 222 -14.05 41.76 -9.75
N LEU A 223 -15.10 41.16 -9.18
CA LEU A 223 -15.46 41.38 -7.77
C LEU A 223 -14.49 40.71 -6.80
N THR A 224 -13.75 39.70 -7.26
CA THR A 224 -12.77 38.95 -6.46
C THR A 224 -11.31 39.28 -6.81
N GLU A 225 -11.09 40.21 -7.73
CA GLU A 225 -9.76 40.70 -8.08
C GLU A 225 -9.06 41.26 -6.84
N HIS A 226 -7.83 40.79 -6.62
CA HIS A 226 -6.97 41.24 -5.53
C HIS A 226 -6.47 42.65 -5.82
N ASN A 227 -7.27 43.64 -5.46
CA ASN A 227 -6.90 45.04 -5.54
C ASN A 227 -7.08 45.70 -4.17
N ASP A 228 -6.18 46.62 -3.82
CA ASP A 228 -6.20 47.34 -2.55
C ASP A 228 -7.30 48.42 -2.50
N ASP A 229 -7.90 48.77 -3.66
CA ASP A 229 -9.07 49.66 -3.78
C ASP A 229 -10.39 48.86 -3.75
N SER A 230 -10.88 48.58 -2.55
CA SER A 230 -12.21 47.97 -2.33
C SER A 230 -13.35 48.88 -2.79
N ASP A 231 -13.16 50.20 -2.82
CA ASP A 231 -14.22 51.16 -3.13
C ASP A 231 -14.67 51.05 -4.59
N ALA A 232 -13.75 50.68 -5.50
CA ALA A 232 -14.10 50.41 -6.89
C ALA A 232 -15.07 49.22 -7.03
N LYS A 233 -14.85 48.16 -6.25
CA LYS A 233 -15.71 46.96 -6.22
C LYS A 233 -17.07 47.26 -5.59
N VAL A 234 -17.08 48.04 -4.51
CA VAL A 234 -18.31 48.52 -3.87
C VAL A 234 -19.14 49.37 -4.84
N ARG A 235 -18.54 50.33 -5.54
CA ARG A 235 -19.25 51.16 -6.55
C ARG A 235 -19.83 50.33 -7.69
N LEU A 236 -19.12 49.28 -8.14
CA LEU A 236 -19.63 48.36 -9.15
C LEU A 236 -20.84 47.59 -8.62
N THR A 237 -20.75 47.09 -7.39
CA THR A 237 -21.83 46.36 -6.70
C THR A 237 -23.07 47.25 -6.54
N ASP A 238 -22.90 48.49 -6.08
CA ASP A 238 -23.99 49.47 -5.97
C ASP A 238 -24.66 49.73 -7.32
N ARG A 239 -23.88 49.93 -8.39
CA ARG A 239 -24.44 50.17 -9.72
C ARG A 239 -25.26 48.99 -10.23
N LEU A 240 -24.86 47.76 -9.91
CA LEU A 240 -25.54 46.55 -10.38
C LEU A 240 -26.79 46.22 -9.55
N PHE A 241 -26.72 46.36 -8.23
CA PHE A 241 -27.71 45.79 -7.32
C PHE A 241 -28.58 46.83 -6.58
N SER A 242 -28.20 48.11 -6.49
CA SER A 242 -28.94 49.12 -5.68
C SER A 242 -30.43 49.30 -5.98
N ASN A 243 -30.88 49.00 -7.22
CA ASN A 243 -32.29 49.08 -7.61
C ASN A 243 -32.94 47.70 -7.78
N LYS A 244 -32.28 46.64 -7.31
CA LYS A 244 -32.64 45.23 -7.53
C LYS A 244 -32.79 44.45 -6.24
N VAL A 245 -32.12 44.87 -5.17
CA VAL A 245 -32.14 44.23 -3.86
C VAL A 245 -32.40 45.28 -2.78
N ASP A 246 -32.87 44.84 -1.62
CA ASP A 246 -33.07 45.66 -0.42
C ASP A 246 -31.73 46.20 0.13
N GLU A 247 -31.78 47.29 0.91
CA GLU A 247 -30.58 47.92 1.49
C GLU A 247 -29.83 46.96 2.43
N HIS A 248 -30.53 46.08 3.15
CA HIS A 248 -29.89 45.08 4.01
C HIS A 248 -29.04 44.09 3.20
N THR A 249 -29.60 43.57 2.11
CA THR A 249 -28.88 42.70 1.17
C THR A 249 -27.69 43.44 0.56
N LEU A 250 -27.89 44.69 0.14
CA LEU A 250 -26.83 45.50 -0.45
C LEU A 250 -25.69 45.74 0.54
N GLN A 251 -25.99 46.01 1.81
CA GLN A 251 -24.99 46.16 2.87
C GLN A 251 -24.12 44.91 3.03
N LEU A 252 -24.73 43.73 3.04
CA LEU A 252 -23.99 42.45 3.12
C LEU A 252 -23.10 42.23 1.89
N LEU A 253 -23.60 42.55 0.69
CA LEU A 253 -22.82 42.47 -0.54
C LEU A 253 -21.63 43.43 -0.53
N ARG A 254 -21.81 44.67 -0.03
CA ARG A 254 -20.72 45.64 0.14
C ARG A 254 -19.63 45.10 1.04
N THR A 255 -20.00 44.47 2.16
CA THR A 255 -19.04 43.79 3.03
C THR A 255 -18.33 42.68 2.28
N ALA A 256 -19.07 41.80 1.59
CA ALA A 256 -18.52 40.64 0.88
C ALA A 256 -17.46 41.03 -0.16
N VAL A 257 -17.73 42.04 -0.99
CA VAL A 257 -16.81 42.50 -2.04
C VAL A 257 -15.61 43.28 -1.48
N SER A 258 -15.72 43.80 -0.26
CA SER A 258 -14.63 44.47 0.43
C SER A 258 -13.62 43.49 1.04
N GLN A 259 -14.03 42.23 1.27
CA GLN A 259 -13.15 41.19 1.79
C GLN A 259 -12.17 40.63 0.74
N ARG A 260 -11.16 39.91 1.24
CA ARG A 260 -10.15 39.22 0.43
C ARG A 260 -10.49 37.74 0.32
N TRP A 261 -10.65 37.26 -0.91
CA TRP A 261 -11.04 35.88 -1.20
C TRP A 261 -9.89 35.12 -1.83
N SER A 262 -9.62 33.90 -1.37
CA SER A 262 -8.54 33.07 -1.92
C SER A 262 -8.87 32.50 -3.29
N ALA A 263 -10.16 32.31 -3.58
CA ALA A 263 -10.68 31.91 -4.88
C ALA A 263 -12.01 32.61 -5.19
N ALA A 264 -12.31 32.73 -6.49
CA ALA A 264 -13.57 33.32 -6.93
C ALA A 264 -14.80 32.48 -6.56
N ALA A 265 -14.64 31.16 -6.44
CA ALA A 265 -15.67 30.24 -5.95
C ALA A 265 -16.02 30.53 -4.49
N ASP A 266 -15.00 30.67 -3.61
CA ASP A 266 -15.19 30.97 -2.19
C ASP A 266 -16.06 32.22 -1.94
N PHE A 267 -15.95 33.24 -2.80
CA PHE A 267 -16.79 34.44 -2.72
C PHE A 267 -18.28 34.15 -2.98
N VAL A 268 -18.56 33.32 -3.99
CA VAL A 268 -19.93 32.88 -4.29
C VAL A 268 -20.46 32.00 -3.17
N ASP A 269 -19.62 31.09 -2.65
CA ASP A 269 -19.94 30.23 -1.52
C ASP A 269 -20.24 31.06 -0.25
N GLY A 270 -19.52 32.16 -0.04
CA GLY A 270 -19.75 33.09 1.07
C GLY A 270 -21.11 33.79 1.00
N ILE A 271 -21.52 34.25 -0.17
CA ILE A 271 -22.85 34.87 -0.36
C ILE A 271 -23.95 33.82 -0.20
N GLU A 272 -23.75 32.62 -0.72
CA GLU A 272 -24.68 31.51 -0.54
C GLU A 272 -24.81 31.11 0.93
N HIS A 273 -23.70 31.09 1.67
CA HIS A 273 -23.70 30.83 3.11
C HIS A 273 -24.55 31.86 3.86
N LEU A 274 -24.46 33.15 3.53
CA LEU A 274 -25.31 34.19 4.13
C LEU A 274 -26.79 33.98 3.83
N ALA A 275 -27.14 33.57 2.61
CA ALA A 275 -28.52 33.26 2.26
C ALA A 275 -29.06 32.07 3.08
N ARG A 276 -28.25 31.02 3.27
CA ARG A 276 -28.60 29.88 4.15
C ARG A 276 -28.76 30.33 5.60
N LEU A 277 -27.86 31.17 6.11
CA LEU A 277 -27.94 31.73 7.46
C LEU A 277 -29.19 32.60 7.65
N ALA A 278 -29.64 33.34 6.64
CA ALA A 278 -30.87 34.14 6.68
C ALA A 278 -32.11 33.25 6.89
N LEU A 279 -32.22 32.14 6.16
CA LEU A 279 -33.31 31.17 6.35
C LEU A 279 -33.21 30.45 7.71
N LEU A 280 -32.01 30.06 8.15
CA LEU A 280 -31.84 29.46 9.47
C LEU A 280 -32.19 30.45 10.60
N LYS A 281 -31.84 31.74 10.44
CA LYS A 281 -32.21 32.77 11.41
C LYS A 281 -33.73 33.00 11.43
N ARG A 282 -34.41 32.86 10.29
CA ARG A 282 -35.88 32.89 10.25
C ARG A 282 -36.48 31.74 11.06
N ALA A 283 -36.00 30.50 10.84
CA ALA A 283 -36.44 29.35 11.63
C ALA A 283 -36.19 29.55 13.14
N GLU A 284 -35.09 30.21 13.51
CA GLU A 284 -34.79 30.58 14.90
C GLU A 284 -35.84 31.54 15.48
N LEU A 285 -36.23 32.59 14.75
CA LEU A 285 -37.27 33.53 15.18
C LEU A 285 -38.64 32.86 15.31
N GLU A 286 -38.94 31.88 14.46
CA GLU A 286 -40.21 31.14 14.45
C GLU A 286 -40.22 29.95 15.44
N ASN A 287 -39.10 29.70 16.13
CA ASN A 287 -38.88 28.55 17.03
C ASN A 287 -39.07 27.19 16.34
N GLN A 288 -38.64 27.09 15.08
CA GLN A 288 -38.75 25.88 14.25
C GLN A 288 -37.38 25.22 13.97
N VAL A 289 -36.32 25.63 14.67
CA VAL A 289 -34.95 25.17 14.39
C VAL A 289 -34.83 23.64 14.52
N ASP A 290 -35.34 23.07 15.62
CA ASP A 290 -35.30 21.62 15.86
C ASP A 290 -36.01 20.85 14.73
N GLU A 291 -37.17 21.35 14.30
CA GLU A 291 -37.94 20.73 13.22
C GLU A 291 -37.21 20.80 11.87
N VAL A 292 -36.62 21.96 11.55
CA VAL A 292 -35.84 22.15 10.31
C VAL A 292 -34.61 21.26 10.31
N GLU A 293 -33.88 21.21 11.42
CA GLU A 293 -32.70 20.36 11.60
C GLU A 293 -33.03 18.88 11.38
N GLU A 294 -34.07 18.37 12.07
CA GLU A 294 -34.50 16.98 11.93
C GLU A 294 -34.90 16.65 10.48
N GLN A 295 -35.60 17.56 9.81
CA GLN A 295 -36.04 17.39 8.43
C GLN A 295 -34.86 17.38 7.44
N LEU A 296 -33.85 18.23 7.64
CA LEU A 296 -32.63 18.26 6.82
C LEU A 296 -31.84 16.96 6.97
N PHE A 297 -31.63 16.48 8.20
CA PHE A 297 -30.97 15.20 8.45
C PHE A 297 -31.75 14.01 7.90
N ARG A 298 -33.08 14.02 8.06
CA ARG A 298 -33.95 12.99 7.48
C ARG A 298 -33.81 12.96 5.97
N PHE A 299 -33.82 14.12 5.31
CA PHE A 299 -33.65 14.20 3.87
C PHE A 299 -32.25 13.74 3.43
N GLY A 300 -31.20 14.12 4.16
CA GLY A 300 -29.84 13.62 3.93
C GLY A 300 -29.76 12.10 3.94
N ARG A 301 -30.37 11.43 4.93
CA ARG A 301 -30.45 9.95 4.99
C ARG A 301 -31.24 9.35 3.83
N VAL A 302 -32.32 10.01 3.39
CA VAL A 302 -33.10 9.56 2.21
C VAL A 302 -32.24 9.64 0.95
N LEU A 303 -31.45 10.70 0.78
CA LEU A 303 -30.55 10.83 -0.37
C LEU A 303 -29.42 9.79 -0.34
N ASP A 304 -28.82 9.56 0.82
CA ASP A 304 -27.77 8.54 0.98
C ASP A 304 -28.28 7.12 0.65
N SER A 305 -29.48 6.78 1.15
CA SER A 305 -30.13 5.49 0.88
C SER A 305 -30.71 5.34 -0.54
N GLU A 306 -30.89 6.44 -1.29
CA GLU A 306 -31.42 6.43 -2.66
C GLU A 306 -30.42 7.01 -3.68
N PRO A 307 -29.37 6.25 -4.07
CA PRO A 307 -28.32 6.74 -4.98
C PRO A 307 -28.84 7.26 -6.32
N ARG A 308 -29.96 6.72 -6.81
CA ARG A 308 -30.59 7.17 -8.05
C ARG A 308 -31.19 8.56 -7.92
N LEU A 309 -31.85 8.85 -6.79
CA LEU A 309 -32.41 10.16 -6.52
C LEU A 309 -31.29 11.20 -6.38
N THR A 310 -30.25 10.85 -5.62
CA THR A 310 -29.05 11.69 -5.45
C THR A 310 -28.41 12.02 -6.79
N ALA A 311 -28.17 11.03 -7.65
CA ALA A 311 -27.60 11.26 -8.97
C ALA A 311 -28.45 12.21 -9.84
N LEU A 312 -29.79 12.10 -9.79
CA LEU A 312 -30.69 12.99 -10.54
C LEU A 312 -30.71 14.42 -9.99
N LEU A 313 -30.62 14.60 -8.68
CA LEU A 313 -30.57 15.92 -8.05
C LEU A 313 -29.19 16.58 -8.21
N SER A 314 -28.12 15.79 -8.21
CA SER A 314 -26.74 16.23 -8.45
C SER A 314 -26.44 16.61 -9.90
N ASP A 315 -27.28 16.19 -10.86
CA ASP A 315 -27.07 16.50 -12.26
C ASP A 315 -27.34 17.99 -12.57
N TYR A 316 -26.31 18.80 -12.40
CA TYR A 316 -26.33 20.23 -12.71
C TYR A 316 -26.39 20.54 -14.22
N THR A 317 -26.28 19.53 -15.09
CA THR A 317 -26.47 19.71 -16.55
C THR A 317 -27.94 19.67 -16.95
N THR A 318 -28.79 19.10 -16.10
CA THR A 318 -30.24 19.09 -16.28
C THR A 318 -30.85 20.42 -15.80
N PRO A 319 -31.87 20.96 -16.51
CA PRO A 319 -32.53 22.21 -16.11
C PRO A 319 -33.02 22.20 -14.67
N LEU A 320 -32.77 23.31 -13.96
CA LEU A 320 -33.07 23.47 -12.54
C LEU A 320 -34.56 23.21 -12.21
N ASP A 321 -35.47 23.69 -13.05
CA ASP A 321 -36.92 23.51 -12.84
C ASP A 321 -37.31 22.02 -12.71
N GLY A 322 -36.66 21.14 -13.48
CA GLY A 322 -36.89 19.70 -13.40
C GLY A 322 -36.41 19.10 -12.08
N ARG A 323 -35.26 19.58 -11.57
CA ARG A 323 -34.70 19.14 -10.29
C ARG A 323 -35.49 19.66 -9.10
N ILE A 324 -35.94 20.92 -9.13
CA ILE A 324 -36.84 21.49 -8.13
C ILE A 324 -38.18 20.76 -8.13
N ALA A 325 -38.76 20.47 -9.31
CA ALA A 325 -40.01 19.72 -9.40
C ALA A 325 -39.87 18.27 -8.89
N LEU A 326 -38.69 17.65 -9.05
CA LEU A 326 -38.38 16.35 -8.46
C LEU A 326 -38.29 16.46 -6.93
N LEU A 327 -37.56 17.45 -6.43
CA LEU A 327 -37.46 17.74 -5.00
C LEU A 327 -38.86 17.95 -4.38
N ASP A 328 -39.71 18.78 -5.00
CA ASP A 328 -41.08 19.03 -4.54
C ASP A 328 -41.94 17.76 -4.52
N LYS A 329 -41.73 16.81 -5.44
CA LYS A 329 -42.45 15.52 -5.42
C LYS A 329 -42.00 14.62 -4.29
N VAL A 330 -40.72 14.64 -3.94
CA VAL A 330 -40.15 13.83 -2.86
C VAL A 330 -40.48 14.43 -1.49
N VAL A 331 -40.39 15.76 -1.38
CA VAL A 331 -40.56 16.53 -0.14
C VAL A 331 -42.04 16.85 0.14
N GLY A 332 -42.83 17.15 -0.91
CA GLY A 332 -44.22 17.59 -0.78
C GLY A 332 -45.21 16.52 -0.29
N GLY A 333 -44.81 15.25 -0.27
CA GLY A 333 -45.60 14.18 0.34
C GLY A 333 -45.51 14.10 1.87
N SER A 334 -44.55 14.82 2.48
CA SER A 334 -44.05 14.52 3.82
C SER A 334 -44.40 15.53 4.91
N GLY A 335 -45.12 16.62 4.57
CA GLY A 335 -45.44 17.69 5.52
C GLY A 335 -44.20 18.46 5.98
N VAL A 336 -43.29 18.76 5.06
CA VAL A 336 -42.02 19.47 5.36
C VAL A 336 -42.26 20.94 5.67
N ASP A 337 -41.50 21.47 6.64
CA ASP A 337 -41.51 22.86 7.02
C ASP A 337 -41.13 23.77 5.84
N GLY A 338 -41.72 24.96 5.80
CA GLY A 338 -41.48 25.92 4.73
C GLY A 338 -40.01 26.37 4.63
N THR A 339 -39.29 26.39 5.75
CA THR A 339 -37.87 26.74 5.81
C THR A 339 -36.97 25.61 5.37
N ALA A 340 -37.22 24.38 5.82
CA ALA A 340 -36.49 23.21 5.33
C ALA A 340 -36.63 23.05 3.81
N ALA A 341 -37.86 23.20 3.28
CA ALA A 341 -38.10 23.13 1.84
C ALA A 341 -37.37 24.26 1.07
N ALA A 342 -37.35 25.48 1.59
CA ALA A 342 -36.64 26.61 0.98
C ALA A 342 -35.12 26.38 0.96
N LEU A 343 -34.55 25.93 2.08
CA LEU A 343 -33.13 25.59 2.20
C LEU A 343 -32.74 24.48 1.23
N LEU A 344 -33.52 23.40 1.14
CA LEU A 344 -33.27 22.31 0.19
C LEU A 344 -33.33 22.81 -1.26
N LYS A 345 -34.32 23.63 -1.62
CA LYS A 345 -34.43 24.22 -2.97
C LYS A 345 -33.22 25.08 -3.31
N GLN A 346 -32.80 25.92 -2.36
CA GLN A 346 -31.63 26.77 -2.52
C GLN A 346 -30.36 25.94 -2.73
N THR A 347 -30.13 24.94 -1.89
CA THR A 347 -28.97 24.05 -1.99
C THR A 347 -28.95 23.31 -3.32
N ILE A 348 -30.06 22.67 -3.73
CA ILE A 348 -30.13 21.96 -5.03
C ILE A 348 -29.95 22.91 -6.22
N GLY A 349 -30.44 24.15 -6.10
CA GLY A 349 -30.23 25.22 -7.06
C GLY A 349 -28.78 25.58 -7.29
N GLN A 350 -27.96 25.44 -6.25
CA GLN A 350 -26.60 25.96 -6.19
C GLN A 350 -25.53 24.88 -5.99
N LEU A 351 -25.85 23.61 -6.24
CA LEU A 351 -24.94 22.47 -6.08
C LEU A 351 -23.59 22.61 -6.80
N ARG A 352 -23.51 23.35 -7.93
CA ARG A 352 -22.25 23.58 -8.69
C ARG A 352 -21.37 22.34 -8.93
N GLY A 353 -21.97 21.16 -9.03
CA GLY A 353 -21.27 19.88 -9.25
C GLY A 353 -20.98 19.06 -7.99
N GLU A 354 -21.34 19.55 -6.80
CA GLU A 354 -21.35 18.78 -5.56
C GLU A 354 -22.45 17.71 -5.57
N ARG A 355 -22.27 16.68 -4.74
CA ARG A 355 -23.29 15.65 -4.56
C ARG A 355 -24.40 16.16 -3.64
N ALA A 356 -25.63 15.78 -3.93
CA ALA A 356 -26.82 16.36 -3.29
C ALA A 356 -26.96 15.88 -1.83
N ASP A 357 -26.61 14.63 -1.56
CA ASP A 357 -26.50 14.06 -0.22
C ASP A 357 -25.48 14.82 0.63
N GLU A 358 -24.25 14.99 0.13
CA GLU A 358 -23.18 15.71 0.83
C GLU A 358 -23.58 17.17 1.13
N ALA A 359 -24.13 17.88 0.13
CA ALA A 359 -24.54 19.27 0.31
C ALA A 359 -25.70 19.46 1.31
N VAL A 360 -26.58 18.47 1.43
CA VAL A 360 -27.67 18.49 2.42
C VAL A 360 -27.14 18.18 3.83
N VAL A 361 -26.19 17.26 3.95
CA VAL A 361 -25.52 16.97 5.23
C VAL A 361 -24.75 18.21 5.72
N ASP A 362 -23.97 18.85 4.85
CA ASP A 362 -23.26 20.10 5.16
C ASP A 362 -24.22 21.21 5.63
N LEU A 363 -25.42 21.26 5.04
CA LEU A 363 -26.46 22.21 5.44
C LEU A 363 -27.08 21.87 6.80
N ALA A 364 -27.30 20.59 7.11
CA ALA A 364 -27.76 20.16 8.42
C ALA A 364 -26.73 20.49 9.52
N GLU A 365 -25.45 20.20 9.25
CA GLU A 365 -24.34 20.57 10.15
C GLU A 365 -24.25 22.08 10.36
N LEU A 366 -24.50 22.89 9.31
CA LEU A 366 -24.56 24.35 9.45
C LEU A 366 -25.70 24.80 10.39
N ALA A 367 -26.87 24.15 10.33
CA ALA A 367 -27.99 24.46 11.21
C ALA A 367 -27.63 24.20 12.68
N VAL A 368 -26.97 23.07 12.96
CA VAL A 368 -26.52 22.68 14.31
C VAL A 368 -25.41 23.61 14.81
N ALA A 369 -24.41 23.87 13.97
CA ALA A 369 -23.31 24.78 14.29
C ALA A 369 -23.80 26.19 14.64
N ARG A 370 -24.88 26.64 14.00
CA ARG A 370 -25.48 27.95 14.28
C ARG A 370 -26.05 28.07 15.69
N ARG A 371 -26.49 26.96 16.29
CA ARG A 371 -26.90 26.90 17.70
C ARG A 371 -25.71 26.84 18.67
N GLY A 372 -24.49 26.78 18.15
CA GLY A 372 -23.28 26.53 18.94
C GLY A 372 -23.14 25.07 19.36
N GLU A 373 -23.88 24.17 18.72
CA GLU A 373 -23.83 22.73 18.97
C GLU A 373 -22.98 22.03 17.90
N VAL A 374 -22.58 20.79 18.18
CA VAL A 374 -21.85 19.93 17.24
C VAL A 374 -22.68 18.70 16.94
N VAL A 375 -22.65 18.25 15.68
CA VAL A 375 -23.31 17.01 15.27
C VAL A 375 -22.45 15.81 15.62
N ALA A 376 -23.02 14.86 16.36
CA ALA A 376 -22.48 13.52 16.54
C ALA A 376 -23.30 12.51 15.75
N HIS A 377 -22.71 11.90 14.74
CA HIS A 377 -23.32 10.79 14.00
C HIS A 377 -23.15 9.52 14.81
N VAL A 378 -24.25 8.84 15.13
CA VAL A 378 -24.25 7.67 16.00
C VAL A 378 -24.89 6.51 15.27
N ASP A 379 -24.15 5.44 15.05
CA ASP A 379 -24.65 4.18 14.51
C ASP A 379 -24.94 3.20 15.64
N ALA A 380 -26.16 2.65 15.65
CA ALA A 380 -26.60 1.67 16.63
C ALA A 380 -27.42 0.56 15.95
N ALA A 381 -27.41 -0.64 16.54
CA ALA A 381 -28.19 -1.78 16.02
C ALA A 381 -29.72 -1.61 16.16
N ALA A 382 -30.16 -0.74 17.07
CA ALA A 382 -31.57 -0.46 17.35
C ALA A 382 -31.76 0.99 17.81
N GLU A 383 -33.00 1.45 17.85
CA GLU A 383 -33.32 2.78 18.38
C GLU A 383 -32.93 2.92 19.86
N LEU A 384 -32.30 4.04 20.19
CA LEU A 384 -31.97 4.41 21.56
C LEU A 384 -33.21 4.89 22.31
N THR A 385 -33.33 4.49 23.57
CA THR A 385 -34.32 5.06 24.50
C THR A 385 -33.99 6.52 24.80
N ASP A 386 -35.00 7.34 25.17
CA ASP A 386 -34.79 8.76 25.49
C ASP A 386 -33.73 8.95 26.58
N ALA A 387 -33.76 8.10 27.62
CA ALA A 387 -32.75 8.13 28.69
C ALA A 387 -31.32 7.84 28.19
N GLN A 388 -31.15 6.96 27.21
CA GLN A 388 -29.85 6.69 26.60
C GLN A 388 -29.39 7.83 25.70
N ARG A 389 -30.31 8.45 24.94
CA ARG A 389 -30.01 9.61 24.09
C ARG A 389 -29.58 10.80 24.93
N ASP A 390 -30.32 11.12 25.99
CA ASP A 390 -30.01 12.22 26.90
C ASP A 390 -28.66 12.00 27.58
N ARG A 391 -28.44 10.79 28.09
CA ARG A 391 -27.15 10.40 28.68
C ARG A 391 -26.03 10.55 27.67
N LEU A 392 -26.17 10.04 26.45
CA LEU A 392 -25.16 10.14 25.41
C LEU A 392 -24.82 11.60 25.08
N ALA A 393 -25.83 12.45 24.91
CA ALA A 393 -25.64 13.87 24.65
C ALA A 393 -24.87 14.58 25.80
N GLU A 394 -25.20 14.28 27.06
CA GLU A 394 -24.48 14.80 28.23
C GLU A 394 -23.01 14.35 28.27
N LEU A 395 -22.75 13.06 28.02
CA LEU A 395 -21.39 12.51 28.01
C LEU A 395 -20.57 13.15 26.89
N LEU A 396 -21.11 13.24 25.67
CA LEU A 396 -20.43 13.86 24.54
C LEU A 396 -20.19 15.36 24.76
N THR A 397 -21.16 16.07 25.36
CA THR A 397 -20.99 17.48 25.72
C THR A 397 -19.83 17.68 26.69
N ARG A 398 -19.66 16.78 27.66
CA ARG A 398 -18.53 16.81 28.60
C ARG A 398 -17.21 16.45 27.93
N ILE A 399 -17.19 15.51 26.98
CA ILE A 399 -15.98 15.10 26.26
C ILE A 399 -15.51 16.19 25.30
N TYR A 400 -16.41 16.82 24.55
CA TYR A 400 -16.07 17.79 23.51
C TYR A 400 -16.14 19.26 23.98
N GLY A 401 -16.73 19.55 25.13
CA GLY A 401 -16.84 20.91 25.69
C GLY A 401 -17.82 21.82 24.95
N HIS A 402 -18.59 21.27 24.02
CA HIS A 402 -19.65 21.94 23.25
C HIS A 402 -20.95 21.14 23.39
N PRO A 403 -22.13 21.77 23.41
CA PRO A 403 -23.38 21.04 23.30
C PRO A 403 -23.38 20.15 22.06
N VAL A 404 -23.90 18.93 22.16
CA VAL A 404 -23.87 17.95 21.06
C VAL A 404 -25.29 17.54 20.67
N ALA A 405 -25.61 17.69 19.39
CA ALA A 405 -26.80 17.13 18.76
C ALA A 405 -26.51 15.70 18.29
N VAL A 406 -27.24 14.73 18.84
CA VAL A 406 -27.04 13.31 18.53
C VAL A 406 -27.92 12.91 17.35
N GLN A 407 -27.28 12.54 16.24
CA GLN A 407 -27.96 12.02 15.06
C GLN A 407 -27.86 10.50 15.00
N LEU A 408 -28.96 9.82 15.32
CA LEU A 408 -29.02 8.36 15.34
C LEU A 408 -29.32 7.78 13.96
N ASN A 409 -28.42 6.92 13.50
CA ASN A 409 -28.62 6.02 12.37
C ASN A 409 -28.75 4.57 12.88
N VAL A 410 -29.79 3.87 12.43
CA VAL A 410 -30.05 2.49 12.86
C VAL A 410 -29.50 1.54 11.80
N ASP A 411 -28.37 0.92 12.11
CA ASP A 411 -27.71 -0.05 11.26
C ASP A 411 -27.59 -1.43 11.96
N PRO A 412 -28.37 -2.44 11.52
CA PRO A 412 -28.29 -3.79 12.05
C PRO A 412 -26.90 -4.45 11.92
N GLU A 413 -26.03 -3.98 11.02
CA GLU A 413 -24.69 -4.55 10.82
C GLU A 413 -23.72 -4.30 11.99
N VAL A 414 -24.00 -3.28 12.82
CA VAL A 414 -23.22 -2.95 14.02
C VAL A 414 -23.33 -4.03 15.10
N LEU A 415 -24.39 -4.85 15.05
CA LEU A 415 -24.76 -5.96 15.96
C LEU A 415 -25.07 -5.55 17.41
N GLY A 416 -24.44 -4.50 17.93
CA GLY A 416 -24.65 -3.95 19.26
C GLY A 416 -23.50 -3.02 19.67
N GLY A 417 -23.67 -2.32 20.79
CA GLY A 417 -22.83 -1.17 21.14
C GLY A 417 -23.20 0.08 20.34
N LEU A 418 -22.27 1.02 20.23
CA LEU A 418 -22.41 2.26 19.47
C LEU A 418 -21.13 2.55 18.70
N SER A 419 -21.27 3.11 17.50
CA SER A 419 -20.18 3.82 16.82
C SER A 419 -20.55 5.30 16.77
N ILE A 420 -19.64 6.18 17.18
CA ILE A 420 -19.87 7.62 17.25
C ILE A 420 -18.82 8.32 16.41
N THR A 421 -19.26 9.17 15.49
CA THR A 421 -18.39 10.02 14.67
C THR A 421 -18.71 11.49 14.94
N VAL A 422 -17.69 12.24 15.37
CA VAL A 422 -17.78 13.69 15.64
C VAL A 422 -16.65 14.39 14.88
N GLY A 423 -16.98 15.13 13.83
CA GLY A 423 -15.98 15.69 12.92
C GLY A 423 -15.10 14.57 12.32
N ASP A 424 -13.79 14.67 12.55
CA ASP A 424 -12.81 13.68 12.09
C ASP A 424 -12.50 12.57 13.13
N GLU A 425 -13.15 12.59 14.30
CA GLU A 425 -12.92 11.62 15.37
C GLU A 425 -14.00 10.53 15.37
N VAL A 426 -13.55 9.27 15.48
CA VAL A 426 -14.43 8.10 15.57
C VAL A 426 -14.16 7.39 16.88
N ILE A 427 -15.22 7.22 17.68
CA ILE A 427 -15.22 6.39 18.89
C ILE A 427 -16.11 5.19 18.62
N ASP A 428 -15.48 4.06 18.31
CA ASP A 428 -16.19 2.84 17.93
C ASP A 428 -16.18 1.80 19.06
N GLY A 429 -17.36 1.57 19.62
CA GLY A 429 -17.65 0.55 20.63
C GLY A 429 -18.43 -0.64 20.09
N SER A 430 -18.60 -0.75 18.77
CA SER A 430 -19.46 -1.75 18.17
C SER A 430 -18.92 -3.17 18.34
N ILE A 431 -19.85 -4.11 18.44
CA ILE A 431 -19.52 -5.54 18.50
C ILE A 431 -18.91 -6.01 17.19
N ALA A 432 -19.41 -5.51 16.05
CA ALA A 432 -18.85 -5.79 14.73
C ALA A 432 -17.36 -5.43 14.65
N SER A 433 -16.98 -4.22 15.08
CA SER A 433 -15.57 -3.80 15.07
C SER A 433 -14.72 -4.56 16.09
N ARG A 434 -15.26 -4.91 17.27
CA ARG A 434 -14.56 -5.79 18.23
C ARG A 434 -14.31 -7.19 17.66
N LEU A 435 -15.25 -7.74 16.89
CA LEU A 435 -15.08 -9.04 16.21
C LEU A 435 -14.06 -8.96 15.07
N ALA A 436 -14.10 -7.90 14.26
CA ALA A 436 -13.10 -7.66 13.23
C ALA A 436 -11.69 -7.49 13.82
N ALA A 437 -11.57 -6.77 14.94
CA ALA A 437 -10.32 -6.64 15.69
C ALA A 437 -9.84 -8.00 16.22
N ALA A 438 -10.73 -8.83 16.75
CA ALA A 438 -10.38 -10.18 17.21
C ALA A 438 -9.89 -11.09 16.08
N GLN A 439 -10.49 -10.97 14.88
CA GLN A 439 -10.08 -11.74 13.70
C GLN A 439 -8.71 -11.32 13.17
N THR A 440 -8.42 -10.02 13.16
CA THR A 440 -7.13 -9.48 12.68
C THR A 440 -5.98 -9.70 13.65
N GLN A 441 -6.27 -9.83 14.96
CA GLN A 441 -5.29 -10.12 16.00
C GLN A 441 -4.99 -11.62 16.18
N LEU A 442 -5.53 -12.48 15.31
CA LEU A 442 -5.22 -13.91 15.36
C LEU A 442 -3.70 -14.12 15.20
N PRO A 443 -3.07 -14.91 16.07
CA PRO A 443 -1.63 -15.12 16.03
C PRO A 443 -1.22 -15.75 14.70
N ASP A 444 -0.17 -15.18 14.09
CA ASP A 444 0.48 -15.73 12.89
C ASP A 444 0.81 -17.20 13.06
#